data_AF-A0AAV2SBC7-F1
#
_entry.id   AF-A0AAV2SBC7-F1
#
_cell.length_a   1.000
_cell.length_b   1.000
_cell.length_c   1.000
_cell.angle_alpha   90.00
_cell.angle_beta   90.00
_cell.angle_gamma   90.00
#
_symmetry.space_group_name_H-M   'P 1'
#
loop_
_entity.id
_entity.type
_entity.pdbx_description
1 polymer ?
#
loop_
_entity_poly.entity_id
_entity_poly.type
_entity_poly.pdbx_seq_one_letter_code
_entity_poly.pdbx_strand_id
1 'polypeptide(L)'
;WAISSVLHNITWVLKDAQLPVSRSTWKSGKLSANLTLTSCTEEEFACDNGDCIKFTDICDGMLDCEDKSDEKECKMVFPVPGYNPAMPPIDVNGPLKIEYYPYVYSFEDINTIDGSASLDSYIDFTYRDLRLKFKNINTYSNTIDCDSIWIPELHLIAGNWDGFEYDVEIYSKFCSIVTDTGWSPELSSDLKDYRMGKDVLDNIFVYVTYMFR
;
A
#
# COMPACT_ATOMS: atom_id res chain seq x y z
N TRP A 1 -31.89 22.56 9.39
CA TRP A 1 -31.46 22.22 8.02
C TRP A 1 -32.54 21.42 7.31
N ALA A 2 -32.51 21.32 5.97
CA ALA A 2 -33.51 20.59 5.18
C ALA A 2 -32.84 19.50 4.32
N ILE A 3 -33.31 18.24 4.44
CA ILE A 3 -32.94 17.16 3.51
C ILE A 3 -34.06 17.02 2.49
N SER A 4 -33.72 17.19 1.21
CA SER A 4 -34.63 16.95 0.09
C SER A 4 -34.21 15.72 -0.71
N SER A 5 -35.15 14.83 -0.98
CA SER A 5 -34.96 13.70 -1.89
C SER A 5 -35.62 14.02 -3.23
N VAL A 6 -34.82 14.17 -4.29
CA VAL A 6 -35.32 14.39 -5.66
C VAL A 6 -36.10 13.17 -6.14
N LEU A 7 -35.64 11.97 -5.75
CA LEU A 7 -36.23 10.70 -6.16
C LEU A 7 -37.64 10.47 -5.60
N HIS A 8 -37.89 10.91 -4.36
CA HIS A 8 -39.18 10.75 -3.69
C HIS A 8 -40.00 12.04 -3.63
N ASN A 9 -39.46 13.17 -4.09
CA ASN A 9 -40.06 14.51 -4.01
C ASN A 9 -40.52 14.90 -2.59
N ILE A 10 -39.70 14.61 -1.58
CA ILE A 10 -39.99 14.91 -0.16
C ILE A 10 -38.86 15.78 0.40
N THR A 11 -39.24 16.78 1.19
CA THR A 11 -38.30 17.65 1.91
C THR A 11 -38.61 17.62 3.41
N TRP A 12 -37.63 17.22 4.21
CA TRP A 12 -37.71 17.19 5.68
C TRP A 12 -36.95 18.38 6.25
N VAL A 13 -37.62 19.22 7.05
CA VAL A 13 -37.03 20.40 7.68
C VAL A 13 -36.90 20.16 9.18
N LEU A 14 -35.67 20.13 9.68
CA LEU A 14 -35.37 20.06 11.11
C LEU A 14 -34.98 21.46 11.59
N LYS A 15 -35.82 22.04 12.46
CA LYS A 15 -35.67 23.43 12.94
C LYS A 15 -34.58 23.59 14.01
N ASP A 16 -34.43 22.59 14.88
CA ASP A 16 -33.52 22.65 16.05
C ASP A 16 -32.50 21.50 16.11
N ALA A 17 -32.36 20.72 15.03
CA ALA A 17 -31.40 19.63 15.01
C ALA A 17 -30.01 20.13 14.63
N GLN A 18 -28.99 19.71 15.37
CA GLN A 18 -27.61 19.74 14.89
C GLN A 18 -27.55 19.01 13.54
N LEU A 19 -26.72 19.50 12.62
CA LEU A 19 -26.46 18.77 11.37
C LEU A 19 -25.97 17.37 11.74
N PRO A 20 -26.42 16.30 11.07
CA PRO A 20 -26.02 14.94 11.38
C PRO A 20 -24.64 14.71 10.73
N VAL A 21 -23.67 15.54 11.11
CA VAL A 21 -22.29 15.48 10.64
C VAL A 21 -21.70 14.24 11.28
N SER A 22 -21.58 13.16 10.52
CA SER A 22 -21.03 11.87 10.95
C SER A 22 -21.10 10.86 9.80
N ARG A 23 -20.29 9.81 9.89
CA ARG A 23 -20.45 8.59 9.10
C ARG A 23 -21.52 7.72 9.76
N SER A 24 -22.60 7.48 9.04
CA SER A 24 -23.73 6.68 9.52
C SER A 24 -24.15 5.65 8.49
N THR A 25 -24.59 4.48 8.94
CA THR A 25 -25.22 3.48 8.07
C THR A 25 -26.70 3.78 7.93
N TRP A 26 -27.09 4.23 6.74
CA TRP A 26 -28.48 4.55 6.41
C TRP A 26 -29.15 3.33 5.79
N LYS A 27 -30.35 2.99 6.29
CA LYS A 27 -31.13 1.85 5.79
C LYS A 27 -32.37 2.35 5.06
N SER A 28 -32.63 1.81 3.88
CA SER A 28 -33.86 2.00 3.11
C SER A 28 -34.42 0.63 2.75
N GLY A 29 -35.38 0.15 3.53
CA GLY A 29 -35.90 -1.22 3.41
C GLY A 29 -34.81 -2.27 3.64
N LYS A 30 -34.50 -3.06 2.60
CA LYS A 30 -33.43 -4.08 2.63
C LYS A 30 -32.04 -3.55 2.25
N LEU A 31 -31.95 -2.31 1.76
CA LEU A 31 -30.69 -1.69 1.34
C LEU A 31 -30.06 -0.93 2.50
N SER A 32 -28.75 -1.05 2.67
CA SER A 32 -27.97 -0.27 3.63
C SER A 32 -26.77 0.37 2.94
N ALA A 33 -26.53 1.66 3.19
CA ALA A 33 -25.40 2.41 2.66
C ALA A 33 -24.72 3.19 3.78
N ASN A 34 -23.39 3.18 3.81
CA ASN A 34 -22.62 4.07 4.67
C ASN A 34 -22.53 5.43 3.98
N LEU A 35 -23.17 6.45 4.56
CA LEU A 35 -23.10 7.82 4.08
C LEU A 35 -22.39 8.65 5.13
N THR A 36 -21.45 9.47 4.69
CA THR A 36 -20.81 10.49 5.52
C THR A 36 -21.39 11.83 5.15
N LEU A 37 -22.05 12.47 6.10
CA LEU A 37 -22.44 13.87 6.00
C LEU A 37 -21.36 14.66 6.73
N THR A 38 -20.72 15.60 6.03
CA THR A 38 -19.59 16.34 6.57
C THR A 38 -19.69 17.83 6.23
N SER A 39 -19.17 18.67 7.12
CA SER A 39 -18.89 20.08 6.85
C SER A 39 -17.43 20.33 6.47
N CYS A 40 -16.60 19.27 6.41
CA CYS A 40 -15.21 19.36 6.01
C CYS A 40 -15.08 19.84 4.57
N THR A 41 -13.99 20.54 4.29
CA THR A 41 -13.60 20.97 2.96
C THR A 41 -13.14 19.77 2.11
N GLU A 42 -12.97 19.99 0.80
CA GLU A 42 -12.45 18.94 -0.09
C GLU A 42 -10.99 18.52 0.20
N GLU A 43 -10.29 19.26 1.06
CA GLU A 43 -8.89 19.06 1.45
C GLU A 43 -8.77 18.46 2.86
N GLU A 44 -9.89 18.12 3.50
CA GLU A 44 -9.97 17.57 4.85
C GLU A 44 -10.62 16.18 4.85
N PHE A 45 -10.21 15.36 5.80
CA PHE A 45 -10.81 14.08 6.09
C PHE A 45 -11.89 14.22 7.15
N ALA A 46 -13.03 13.57 6.90
CA ALA A 46 -14.15 13.51 7.83
C ALA A 46 -14.09 12.23 8.67
N CYS A 47 -13.82 12.39 9.97
CA CYS A 47 -13.91 11.35 10.98
C CYS A 47 -15.35 10.78 11.06
N ASP A 48 -15.55 9.59 11.65
CA ASP A 48 -16.90 9.00 11.75
C ASP A 48 -17.82 9.82 12.67
N ASN A 49 -17.27 10.51 13.66
CA ASN A 49 -17.97 11.44 14.54
C ASN A 49 -18.30 12.79 13.88
N GLY A 50 -17.78 13.05 12.68
CA GLY A 50 -18.02 14.29 11.93
C GLY A 50 -16.93 15.36 12.07
N ASP A 51 -15.87 15.11 12.84
CA ASP A 51 -14.73 16.01 12.95
C ASP A 51 -13.91 16.05 11.65
N CYS A 52 -13.18 17.16 11.47
CA CYS A 52 -12.35 17.41 10.30
C CYS A 52 -10.88 17.44 10.71
N ILE A 53 -10.08 16.59 10.09
CA ILE A 53 -8.62 16.58 10.21
C ILE A 53 -7.97 16.70 8.83
N LYS A 54 -6.66 16.92 8.76
CA LYS A 54 -5.99 16.96 7.46
C LYS A 54 -5.80 15.54 6.94
N PHE A 55 -5.77 15.39 5.62
CA PHE A 55 -5.46 14.09 5.01
C PHE A 55 -4.06 13.54 5.37
N THR A 56 -3.13 14.41 5.79
CA THR A 56 -1.80 14.02 6.28
C THR A 56 -1.83 13.30 7.62
N ASP A 57 -2.92 13.46 8.36
CA ASP A 57 -3.10 12.99 9.74
C ASP A 57 -3.91 11.67 9.74
N ILE A 58 -4.02 11.02 8.58
CA ILE A 58 -4.64 9.69 8.45
C ILE A 58 -3.53 8.65 8.46
N CYS A 59 -3.67 7.64 9.32
CA CYS A 59 -2.78 6.49 9.40
C CYS A 59 -1.34 6.87 9.77
N ASP A 60 -1.16 7.98 10.48
CA ASP A 60 0.14 8.47 10.91
C ASP A 60 0.57 7.88 12.26
N GLY A 61 -0.30 7.08 12.89
CA GLY A 61 -0.09 6.44 14.19
C GLY A 61 -0.46 7.31 15.39
N MET A 62 -0.94 8.53 15.15
CA MET A 62 -1.53 9.41 16.16
C MET A 62 -3.06 9.30 16.11
N LEU A 63 -3.71 9.72 17.20
CA LEU A 63 -5.17 9.71 17.31
C LEU A 63 -5.64 11.15 17.21
N ASP A 64 -5.91 11.60 15.99
CA ASP A 64 -6.37 12.94 15.68
C ASP A 64 -7.89 13.02 15.67
N CYS A 65 -8.58 11.95 15.24
CA CYS A 65 -10.01 11.81 15.47
C CYS A 65 -10.30 11.35 16.92
N GLU A 66 -11.28 11.98 17.60
CA GLU A 66 -11.71 11.55 18.94
C GLU A 66 -12.24 10.09 18.95
N ASP A 67 -12.88 9.69 17.86
CA ASP A 67 -13.41 8.35 17.65
C ASP A 67 -12.40 7.36 17.04
N LYS A 68 -11.15 7.81 16.82
CA LYS A 68 -10.03 7.05 16.26
C LYS A 68 -10.27 6.52 14.85
N SER A 69 -11.18 7.14 14.09
CA SER A 69 -11.57 6.66 12.76
C SER A 69 -10.51 6.87 11.68
N ASP A 70 -9.62 7.83 11.87
CA ASP A 70 -8.36 8.05 11.17
C ASP A 70 -7.46 6.80 11.15
N GLU A 71 -7.39 6.06 12.27
CA GLU A 71 -6.47 4.91 12.42
C GLU A 71 -7.14 3.54 12.18
N LYS A 72 -8.43 3.48 11.86
CA LYS A 72 -9.16 2.20 11.73
C LYS A 72 -8.92 1.47 10.41
N GLU A 73 -8.71 2.21 9.31
CA GLU A 73 -8.67 1.66 7.95
C GLU A 73 -7.33 1.97 7.26
N CYS A 74 -6.23 1.64 7.96
CA CYS A 74 -4.85 1.87 7.51
C CYS A 74 -4.25 0.72 6.70
N LYS A 75 -5.11 -0.05 6.02
CA LYS A 75 -4.62 -1.05 5.07
C LYS A 75 -4.13 -0.31 3.85
N MET A 76 -2.81 -0.19 3.67
CA MET A 76 -2.23 0.48 2.51
C MET A 76 -2.52 -0.27 1.20
N VAL A 77 -2.77 -1.58 1.29
CA VAL A 77 -2.99 -2.47 0.13
C VAL A 77 -4.42 -3.00 0.13
N PHE A 78 -5.13 -2.73 -0.96
CA PHE A 78 -6.45 -3.24 -1.28
C PHE A 78 -6.34 -4.19 -2.48
N PRO A 79 -6.17 -5.49 -2.23
CA PRO A 79 -6.27 -6.47 -3.29
C PRO A 79 -7.67 -6.46 -3.90
N VAL A 80 -7.74 -6.63 -5.23
CA VAL A 80 -9.03 -6.90 -5.89
C VAL A 80 -9.70 -8.16 -5.31
N PRO A 81 -11.04 -8.25 -5.27
CA PRO A 81 -11.72 -9.46 -4.82
C PRO A 81 -11.20 -10.70 -5.56
N GLY A 82 -10.75 -11.71 -4.82
CA GLY A 82 -10.15 -12.93 -5.39
C GLY A 82 -8.65 -12.86 -5.67
N TYR A 83 -7.95 -11.83 -5.19
CA TYR A 83 -6.49 -11.78 -5.20
C TYR A 83 -5.89 -13.00 -4.49
N ASN A 84 -4.83 -13.54 -5.09
CA ASN A 84 -4.05 -14.64 -4.53
C ASN A 84 -2.56 -14.26 -4.58
N PRO A 85 -1.88 -14.10 -3.43
CA PRO A 85 -0.45 -13.77 -3.39
C PRO A 85 0.43 -14.90 -3.93
N ALA A 86 -0.07 -16.14 -4.06
CA ALA A 86 0.68 -17.22 -4.68
C ALA A 86 0.73 -17.14 -6.22
N MET A 87 -0.04 -16.25 -6.85
CA MET A 87 -0.10 -16.13 -8.31
C MET A 87 0.63 -14.87 -8.79
N PRO A 88 1.52 -14.99 -9.79
CA PRO A 88 2.20 -13.84 -10.35
C PRO A 88 1.23 -12.85 -11.02
N PRO A 89 1.51 -11.54 -10.95
CA PRO A 89 0.77 -10.53 -11.71
C PRO A 89 0.85 -10.80 -13.22
N ILE A 90 -0.27 -10.59 -13.91
CA ILE A 90 -0.34 -10.66 -15.37
C ILE A 90 -0.30 -9.23 -15.90
N ASP A 91 0.68 -8.92 -16.76
CA ASP A 91 0.70 -7.66 -17.51
C ASP A 91 -0.17 -7.81 -18.77
N VAL A 92 -1.01 -6.82 -19.04
CA VAL A 92 -1.88 -6.76 -20.24
C VAL A 92 -1.05 -6.78 -21.54
N ASN A 93 0.22 -6.38 -21.49
CA ASN A 93 1.09 -6.29 -22.66
C ASN A 93 2.09 -7.45 -22.78
N GLY A 94 2.03 -8.48 -21.92
CA GLY A 94 2.91 -9.64 -22.01
C GLY A 94 3.42 -10.15 -20.65
N PRO A 95 4.65 -10.70 -20.58
CA PRO A 95 5.21 -11.17 -19.32
C PRO A 95 5.42 -9.99 -18.35
N LEU A 96 5.33 -10.28 -17.04
CA LEU A 96 5.60 -9.29 -16.00
C LEU A 96 7.02 -8.74 -16.14
N LYS A 97 7.12 -7.42 -16.20
CA LYS A 97 8.41 -6.72 -16.16
C LYS A 97 8.83 -6.52 -14.71
N ILE A 98 9.99 -7.06 -14.36
CA ILE A 98 10.62 -6.92 -13.05
C ILE A 98 12.00 -6.32 -13.28
N GLU A 99 12.24 -5.17 -12.67
CA GLU A 99 13.57 -4.57 -12.59
C GLU A 99 14.26 -5.09 -11.33
N TYR A 100 15.55 -5.39 -11.40
CA TYR A 100 16.27 -5.92 -10.26
C TYR A 100 17.69 -5.34 -10.16
N TYR A 101 18.14 -5.16 -8.92
CA TYR A 101 19.43 -4.57 -8.60
C TYR A 101 20.14 -5.42 -7.53
N PRO A 102 21.09 -6.29 -7.93
CA PRO A 102 21.87 -7.05 -6.98
C PRO A 102 22.99 -6.19 -6.40
N TYR A 103 23.23 -6.32 -5.10
CA TYR A 103 24.31 -5.64 -4.40
C TYR A 103 25.03 -6.61 -3.47
N VAL A 104 26.35 -6.69 -3.64
CA VAL A 104 27.21 -7.44 -2.73
C VAL A 104 27.64 -6.52 -1.60
N TYR A 105 27.17 -6.83 -0.40
CA TYR A 105 27.42 -6.02 0.78
C TYR A 105 28.77 -6.36 1.41
N SER A 106 29.06 -7.65 1.58
CA SER A 106 30.35 -8.08 2.12
C SER A 106 30.75 -9.46 1.63
N PHE A 107 32.05 -9.72 1.64
CA PHE A 107 32.61 -11.06 1.50
C PHE A 107 33.02 -11.51 2.89
N GLU A 108 32.42 -12.59 3.38
CA GLU A 108 32.63 -13.06 4.76
C GLU A 108 33.86 -13.97 4.82
N ASP A 109 33.83 -15.08 4.08
CA ASP A 109 34.90 -16.08 4.07
C ASP A 109 35.23 -16.54 2.64
N ILE A 110 36.51 -16.81 2.38
CA ILE A 110 36.98 -17.39 1.12
C ILE A 110 37.84 -18.61 1.44
N ASN A 111 37.35 -19.78 1.07
CA ASN A 111 38.08 -21.04 1.22
C ASN A 111 38.71 -21.43 -0.12
N THR A 112 40.04 -21.31 -0.20
CA THR A 112 40.81 -21.60 -1.42
C THR A 112 41.07 -23.09 -1.63
N ILE A 113 40.87 -23.93 -0.62
CA ILE A 113 40.99 -25.39 -0.75
C ILE A 113 39.75 -25.94 -1.46
N ASP A 114 38.58 -25.48 -1.04
CA ASP A 114 37.29 -25.93 -1.57
C ASP A 114 36.78 -25.06 -2.73
N GLY A 115 37.45 -23.92 -2.99
CA GLY A 115 37.07 -22.97 -4.02
C GLY A 115 35.74 -22.26 -3.74
N SER A 116 35.34 -22.15 -2.47
CA SER A 116 34.09 -21.53 -2.05
C SER A 116 34.31 -20.15 -1.44
N ALA A 117 33.30 -19.30 -1.56
CA ALA A 117 33.24 -18.00 -0.90
C ALA A 117 31.83 -17.78 -0.35
N SER A 118 31.74 -17.28 0.88
CA SER A 118 30.50 -16.83 1.50
C SER A 118 30.39 -15.33 1.33
N LEU A 119 29.22 -14.86 0.91
CA LEU A 119 28.96 -13.45 0.67
C LEU A 119 27.62 -13.07 1.28
N ASP A 120 27.57 -11.91 1.93
CA ASP A 120 26.31 -11.30 2.31
C ASP A 120 25.90 -10.32 1.21
N SER A 121 24.70 -10.50 0.68
CA SER A 121 24.16 -9.68 -0.40
C SER A 121 22.71 -9.32 -0.17
N TYR A 122 22.26 -8.32 -0.91
CA TYR A 122 20.85 -8.11 -1.11
C TYR A 122 20.53 -7.93 -2.59
N ILE A 123 19.30 -8.23 -2.96
CA ILE A 123 18.76 -7.96 -4.28
C ILE A 123 17.43 -7.25 -4.11
N ASP A 124 17.31 -6.13 -4.80
CA ASP A 124 16.07 -5.37 -4.86
C ASP A 124 15.31 -5.76 -6.12
N PHE A 125 14.00 -5.91 -6.01
CA PHE A 125 13.08 -6.10 -7.11
C PHE A 125 12.04 -4.98 -7.13
N THR A 126 11.81 -4.43 -8.30
CA THR A 126 10.79 -3.41 -8.54
C THR A 126 9.86 -3.89 -9.65
N TYR A 127 8.56 -3.95 -9.38
CA TYR A 127 7.56 -4.35 -10.37
C TYR A 127 6.21 -3.68 -10.11
N ARG A 128 5.32 -3.78 -11.10
CA ARG A 128 3.96 -3.25 -11.02
C ARG A 128 2.95 -4.39 -10.94
N ASP A 129 2.14 -4.43 -9.89
CA ASP A 129 1.00 -5.34 -9.77
C ASP A 129 -0.31 -4.56 -9.91
N LEU A 130 -0.94 -4.66 -11.08
CA LEU A 130 -2.22 -3.97 -11.38
C LEU A 130 -3.40 -4.45 -10.52
N ARG A 131 -3.25 -5.60 -9.84
CA ARG A 131 -4.26 -6.18 -8.95
C ARG A 131 -4.24 -5.57 -7.56
N LEU A 132 -3.19 -4.83 -7.22
CA LEU A 132 -3.06 -4.10 -5.98
C LEU A 132 -3.52 -2.67 -6.19
N LYS A 133 -4.47 -2.22 -5.37
CA LYS A 133 -4.84 -0.82 -5.26
C LYS A 133 -4.35 -0.29 -3.93
N PHE A 134 -3.96 0.97 -3.88
CA PHE A 134 -3.42 1.56 -2.67
C PHE A 134 -4.23 2.79 -2.26
N LYS A 135 -4.43 2.96 -0.95
CA LYS A 135 -5.17 4.07 -0.34
C LYS A 135 -4.58 4.36 1.04
N ASN A 136 -4.77 5.59 1.54
CA ASN A 136 -4.37 6.01 2.89
C ASN A 136 -2.87 5.78 3.16
N ILE A 137 -2.01 6.18 2.23
CA ILE A 137 -0.63 5.70 2.16
C ILE A 137 0.32 6.12 3.29
N ASN A 138 0.02 6.91 4.32
CA ASN A 138 1.03 7.48 5.25
C ASN A 138 2.37 8.02 4.64
N THR A 139 2.66 9.30 4.81
CA THR A 139 3.94 9.90 4.38
C THR A 139 5.18 9.31 5.10
N TYR A 140 4.99 8.66 6.25
CA TYR A 140 6.08 8.17 7.12
C TYR A 140 6.40 6.69 6.95
N SER A 141 5.51 5.88 6.36
CA SER A 141 5.76 4.45 6.19
C SER A 141 5.10 3.94 4.93
N ASN A 142 5.94 3.51 3.99
CA ASN A 142 5.53 2.79 2.79
C ASN A 142 5.67 1.28 2.95
N THR A 143 5.87 0.78 4.17
CA THR A 143 6.17 -0.64 4.42
C THR A 143 4.91 -1.47 4.25
N ILE A 144 4.99 -2.57 3.51
CA ILE A 144 3.88 -3.51 3.33
C ILE A 144 4.28 -4.88 3.84
N ASP A 145 3.29 -5.64 4.30
CA ASP A 145 3.49 -7.03 4.67
C ASP A 145 3.77 -7.86 3.42
N CYS A 146 4.95 -8.47 3.35
CA CYS A 146 5.38 -9.29 2.22
C CYS A 146 4.48 -10.51 2.00
N ASP A 147 3.85 -11.06 3.05
CA ASP A 147 2.99 -12.25 2.94
C ASP A 147 1.61 -11.91 2.36
N SER A 148 1.24 -10.63 2.40
CA SER A 148 -0.03 -10.13 1.89
C SER A 148 -0.02 -9.85 0.37
N ILE A 149 1.13 -9.98 -0.29
CA ILE A 149 1.32 -9.72 -1.72
C ILE A 149 2.10 -10.83 -2.41
N TRP A 150 1.96 -10.95 -3.72
CA TRP A 150 2.87 -11.76 -4.52
C TRP A 150 4.25 -11.10 -4.55
N ILE A 151 5.31 -11.87 -4.31
CA ILE A 151 6.72 -11.48 -4.43
C ILE A 151 7.45 -12.50 -5.32
N PRO A 152 8.49 -12.09 -6.09
CA PRO A 152 9.25 -13.03 -6.92
C PRO A 152 10.04 -14.02 -6.07
N GLU A 153 10.15 -15.27 -6.52
CA GLU A 153 11.04 -16.27 -5.93
C GLU A 153 12.49 -16.05 -6.40
N LEU A 154 13.45 -16.23 -5.50
CA LEU A 154 14.87 -16.06 -5.77
C LEU A 154 15.58 -17.41 -5.78
N HIS A 155 16.15 -17.78 -6.93
CA HIS A 155 17.04 -18.91 -7.09
C HIS A 155 18.36 -18.41 -7.71
N LEU A 156 19.50 -18.75 -7.10
CA LEU A 156 20.81 -18.43 -7.64
C LEU A 156 21.45 -19.68 -8.24
N ILE A 157 21.79 -19.58 -9.52
CA ILE A 157 22.38 -20.67 -10.31
C ILE A 157 23.73 -20.15 -10.82
N ALA A 158 24.83 -20.84 -10.48
CA ALA A 158 26.14 -20.45 -11.03
C ALA A 158 26.50 -21.32 -12.23
N GLY A 159 26.94 -20.66 -13.31
CA GLY A 159 27.32 -21.31 -14.56
C GLY A 159 26.45 -20.85 -15.73
N ASN A 160 26.86 -21.17 -16.95
CA ASN A 160 26.26 -20.57 -18.13
C ASN A 160 24.80 -21.00 -18.30
N TRP A 161 24.45 -22.30 -18.22
CA TRP A 161 23.06 -22.78 -18.41
C TRP A 161 22.73 -24.12 -17.69
N ASP A 162 23.72 -24.96 -17.37
CA ASP A 162 23.55 -26.25 -16.63
C ASP A 162 23.97 -26.16 -15.14
N GLY A 163 23.93 -24.95 -14.59
CA GLY A 163 24.62 -24.59 -13.33
C GLY A 163 24.21 -25.42 -12.11
N PHE A 164 25.11 -25.45 -11.11
CA PHE A 164 24.76 -25.94 -9.78
C PHE A 164 23.86 -24.89 -9.11
N GLU A 165 22.70 -25.32 -8.63
CA GLU A 165 21.88 -24.50 -7.74
C GLU A 165 22.65 -24.34 -6.42
N TYR A 166 22.80 -23.10 -5.98
CA TYR A 166 23.39 -22.81 -4.69
C TYR A 166 22.27 -22.72 -3.67
N ASP A 167 22.49 -23.32 -2.51
CA ASP A 167 21.62 -23.10 -1.37
C ASP A 167 21.78 -21.65 -0.95
N VAL A 168 20.72 -20.86 -1.15
CA VAL A 168 20.65 -19.45 -0.74
C VAL A 168 19.88 -19.37 0.55
N GLU A 169 20.51 -18.85 1.60
CA GLU A 169 19.84 -18.61 2.86
C GLU A 169 19.25 -17.20 2.86
N ILE A 170 17.94 -17.09 2.62
CA ILE A 170 17.23 -15.81 2.74
C ILE A 170 16.92 -15.59 4.22
N TYR A 171 17.68 -14.73 4.87
CA TYR A 171 17.50 -14.41 6.29
C TYR A 171 16.57 -13.22 6.53
N SER A 172 16.32 -12.38 5.53
CA SER A 172 15.40 -11.24 5.66
C SER A 172 14.73 -10.87 4.34
N LYS A 173 13.48 -10.42 4.44
CA LYS A 173 12.69 -9.84 3.35
C LYS A 173 12.09 -8.52 3.80
N PHE A 174 12.15 -7.52 2.93
CA PHE A 174 11.54 -6.22 3.17
C PHE A 174 10.70 -5.82 1.96
N CYS A 175 9.44 -5.43 2.18
CA CYS A 175 8.55 -5.02 1.12
C CYS A 175 8.03 -3.60 1.39
N SER A 176 8.03 -2.77 0.36
CA SER A 176 7.50 -1.42 0.41
C SER A 176 6.87 -1.00 -0.91
N ILE A 177 6.23 0.17 -0.89
CA ILE A 177 5.73 0.83 -2.09
C ILE A 177 6.57 2.06 -2.43
N VAL A 178 6.74 2.30 -3.72
CA VAL A 178 7.44 3.48 -4.24
C VAL A 178 6.62 4.11 -5.37
N THR A 179 6.59 5.43 -5.42
CA THR A 179 6.06 6.19 -6.56
C THR A 179 7.15 6.41 -7.59
N ASP A 180 6.79 6.62 -8.86
CA ASP A 180 7.73 6.85 -9.95
C ASP A 180 8.54 8.15 -9.79
N THR A 181 9.59 8.10 -8.96
CA THR A 181 10.73 9.01 -8.95
C THR A 181 11.95 8.18 -8.52
N GLY A 182 12.96 8.10 -9.40
CA GLY A 182 14.10 7.20 -9.23
C GLY A 182 14.81 7.29 -7.87
N TRP A 183 15.34 6.14 -7.45
CA TRP A 183 16.35 5.90 -6.41
C TRP A 183 16.77 7.13 -5.57
N SER A 184 16.10 7.32 -4.42
CA SER A 184 16.64 8.11 -3.31
C SER A 184 16.28 7.41 -1.99
N PRO A 185 17.23 7.21 -1.05
CA PRO A 185 16.95 6.72 0.31
C PRO A 185 16.14 7.73 1.14
N GLU A 186 16.00 8.96 0.65
CA GLU A 186 15.07 9.95 1.18
C GLU A 186 13.69 9.74 0.56
N LEU A 187 12.93 8.79 1.11
CA LEU A 187 11.48 8.76 0.99
C LEU A 187 10.92 10.12 1.46
N SER A 188 10.74 11.13 0.59
CA SER A 188 9.98 12.32 0.99
C SER A 188 9.46 13.31 -0.07
N SER A 189 9.75 13.16 -1.36
CA SER A 189 9.25 14.15 -2.35
C SER A 189 8.39 13.52 -3.43
N ASP A 190 7.14 13.20 -3.08
CA ASP A 190 5.94 13.34 -3.96
C ASP A 190 4.84 12.30 -3.71
N LEU A 191 4.77 11.70 -2.52
CA LEU A 191 3.50 11.17 -2.00
C LEU A 191 2.58 12.27 -1.44
N LYS A 192 3.11 13.47 -1.19
CA LYS A 192 2.35 14.63 -0.68
C LYS A 192 1.35 15.19 -1.70
N ASP A 193 1.62 15.05 -3.00
CA ASP A 193 0.77 15.55 -4.09
C ASP A 193 -0.36 14.60 -4.48
N TYR A 194 -0.25 13.33 -4.07
CA TYR A 194 -1.36 12.41 -4.15
C TYR A 194 -2.30 12.69 -2.99
N ARG A 195 -3.47 13.28 -3.28
CA ARG A 195 -4.51 13.57 -2.29
C ARG A 195 -4.89 12.27 -1.57
N MET A 196 -4.22 12.01 -0.45
CA MET A 196 -4.32 10.77 0.31
C MET A 196 -5.77 10.62 0.72
N GLY A 197 -6.45 9.61 0.20
CA GLY A 197 -7.87 9.35 0.49
C GLY A 197 -8.87 9.67 -0.63
N LYS A 198 -8.48 10.38 -1.71
CA LYS A 198 -9.38 10.65 -2.85
C LYS A 198 -9.13 9.73 -4.05
N ASP A 199 -7.88 9.35 -4.31
CA ASP A 199 -7.52 8.63 -5.53
C ASP A 199 -6.82 7.28 -5.28
N VAL A 200 -7.14 6.31 -6.12
CA VAL A 200 -6.39 5.05 -6.26
C VAL A 200 -5.15 5.35 -7.10
N LEU A 201 -3.97 5.13 -6.53
CA LEU A 201 -2.73 5.45 -7.24
C LEU A 201 -2.42 4.34 -8.23
N ASP A 202 -2.41 4.67 -9.53
CA ASP A 202 -2.12 3.71 -10.59
C ASP A 202 -0.61 3.65 -10.92
N ASN A 203 0.20 4.64 -10.49
CA ASN A 203 1.65 4.71 -10.71
C ASN A 203 2.45 4.39 -9.44
N ILE A 204 2.08 3.29 -8.77
CA ILE A 204 2.85 2.73 -7.66
C ILE A 204 3.52 1.44 -8.12
N PHE A 205 4.76 1.28 -7.68
CA PHE A 205 5.53 0.07 -7.82
C PHE A 205 5.70 -0.60 -6.45
N VAL A 206 5.73 -1.92 -6.49
CA VAL A 206 6.12 -2.75 -5.35
C VAL A 206 7.63 -2.89 -5.39
N TYR A 207 8.25 -2.65 -4.23
CA TYR A 207 9.68 -2.77 -4.01
C TYR A 207 9.92 -3.89 -2.99
N VAL A 208 10.76 -4.87 -3.35
CA VAL A 208 11.07 -6.03 -2.51
C VAL A 208 12.57 -6.21 -2.41
N THR A 209 13.11 -6.11 -1.20
CA THR A 209 14.51 -6.43 -0.90
C THR A 209 14.58 -7.83 -0.30
N TYR A 210 15.38 -8.68 -0.91
CA TYR A 210 15.83 -9.95 -0.34
C TYR A 210 17.24 -9.76 0.20
N MET A 211 17.45 -10.02 1.49
CA MET A 211 18.80 -10.15 2.04
C MET A 211 19.12 -11.62 2.20
N PHE A 212 20.27 -12.03 1.67
CA PHE A 212 20.64 -13.41 1.58
C PHE A 212 22.14 -13.62 1.75
N ARG A 213 22.48 -14.87 2.11
CA ARG A 213 23.83 -15.37 2.29
C ARG A 213 24.03 -16.63 1.43
#